data_AF-A0A1V5XX61-F1
#
_entry.id   AF-A0A1V5XX61-F1
#
_cell.length_a   1.000
_cell.length_b   1.000
_cell.length_c   1.000
_cell.angle_alpha   90.00
_cell.angle_beta   90.00
_cell.angle_gamma   90.00
#
_symmetry.space_group_name_H-M   'P 1'
#
loop_
_entity.id
_entity.type
_entity.pdbx_description
1 polymer ?
#
loop_
_entity_poly.entity_id
_entity_poly.type
_entity_poly.pdbx_seq_one_letter_code
_entity_poly.pdbx_strand_id
1 'polypeptide(L)'
;MVDSLLMIKAEEILEKIEKGKPVEYENVIIYGDLDLHRLDLPLNNKRQKIIKSSIKIEYSVIKGDVFFDHACFSGLVDFDGTSFTKAANFSGSGFMEDAGFSDAEFAGVANFSRASFATEANFSRARFNDADFGRARFERNFHLVNAKVYTLKLSDAVFPDGSAIHLKDFNFNRLVVRWNSIRDHIPYNGSVYLNLVRNFRNLEQFEDQDECYYQYRKEKQARSHRSFQRLFDRLAWISCGYGVRPSHTILLSLAIILLFTGIFWAGNALQPDEKEGQDELGDGVTLNNAFYFSSMQFLGKTPQNFSIIEGFEFLTVMETLLGWLLMALFLVTLSRVMLR
;
A
#
# COMPACT_ATOMS: atom_id res chain seq x y z
N MET A 1 -40.68 19.52 -10.85
CA MET A 1 -40.35 20.87 -11.32
C MET A 1 -38.89 20.83 -11.73
N VAL A 2 -38.63 20.86 -13.04
CA VAL A 2 -37.26 20.99 -13.56
C VAL A 2 -37.04 22.49 -13.61
N ASP A 3 -36.42 23.05 -12.57
CA ASP A 3 -35.97 24.43 -12.61
C ASP A 3 -35.06 24.58 -13.83
N SER A 4 -35.36 25.58 -14.67
CA SER A 4 -34.55 25.90 -15.83
C SER A 4 -33.20 26.41 -15.33
N LEU A 5 -32.24 25.50 -15.17
CA LEU A 5 -30.87 25.82 -14.76
C LEU A 5 -30.33 26.95 -15.65
N LEU A 6 -29.75 27.96 -15.01
CA LEU A 6 -29.20 29.13 -15.70
C LEU A 6 -28.08 28.69 -16.65
N MET A 7 -28.10 29.16 -17.90
CA MET A 7 -27.07 28.84 -18.89
C MET A 7 -26.01 29.94 -18.91
N ILE A 8 -24.75 29.57 -18.63
CA ILE A 8 -23.60 30.46 -18.58
C ILE A 8 -22.61 30.10 -19.69
N LYS A 9 -22.10 31.12 -20.40
CA LYS A 9 -21.03 30.94 -21.39
C LYS A 9 -19.71 30.70 -20.68
N ALA A 10 -18.92 29.73 -21.14
CA ALA A 10 -17.55 29.54 -20.69
C ALA A 10 -16.70 30.82 -20.84
N GLU A 11 -16.94 31.62 -21.89
CA GLU A 11 -16.25 32.90 -22.08
C GLU A 11 -16.44 33.89 -20.91
N GLU A 12 -17.61 33.92 -20.27
CA GLU A 12 -17.87 34.78 -19.11
C GLU A 12 -17.00 34.39 -17.92
N ILE A 13 -16.82 33.08 -17.71
CA ILE A 13 -15.98 32.53 -16.66
C ILE A 13 -14.51 32.84 -16.96
N LEU A 14 -14.08 32.61 -18.20
CA LEU A 14 -12.72 32.90 -18.65
C LEU A 14 -12.37 34.39 -18.51
N GLU A 15 -13.31 35.29 -18.82
CA GLU A 15 -13.14 36.73 -18.63
C GLU A 15 -12.98 37.11 -17.14
N LYS A 16 -13.74 36.47 -16.24
CA LYS A 16 -13.57 36.65 -14.79
C LYS A 16 -12.19 36.19 -14.33
N ILE A 17 -11.73 35.03 -14.81
CA ILE A 17 -10.39 34.48 -14.52
C ILE A 17 -9.29 35.43 -15.00
N GLU A 18 -9.38 35.91 -16.25
CA GLU A 18 -8.40 36.83 -16.84
C GLU A 18 -8.31 38.16 -16.08
N LYS A 19 -9.45 38.66 -15.60
CA LYS A 19 -9.52 39.87 -14.76
C LYS A 19 -9.14 39.64 -13.30
N GLY A 20 -8.83 38.40 -12.90
CA GLY A 20 -8.53 38.04 -11.51
C GLY A 20 -9.72 38.20 -10.55
N LYS A 21 -10.95 38.20 -11.09
CA LYS A 21 -12.18 38.29 -10.30
C LYS A 21 -12.62 36.90 -9.81
N PRO A 22 -13.25 36.79 -8.63
CA PRO A 22 -13.85 35.53 -8.18
C PRO A 22 -14.83 34.96 -9.21
N VAL A 23 -14.74 33.65 -9.43
CA VAL A 23 -15.69 32.86 -10.21
C VAL A 23 -16.57 32.13 -9.20
N GLU A 24 -17.85 32.46 -9.15
CA GLU A 24 -18.81 31.90 -8.21
C GLU A 24 -20.10 31.59 -8.95
N TYR A 25 -20.37 30.30 -9.13
CA TYR A 25 -21.58 29.78 -9.78
C TYR A 25 -22.06 28.54 -9.05
N GLU A 26 -23.37 28.43 -8.87
CA GLU A 26 -24.01 27.28 -8.25
C GLU A 26 -25.27 26.91 -9.04
N ASN A 27 -25.54 25.62 -9.25
CA ASN A 27 -26.73 25.13 -9.94
C ASN A 27 -26.91 25.73 -11.36
N VAL A 28 -25.81 25.79 -12.15
CA VAL A 28 -25.84 26.32 -13.52
C VAL A 28 -25.41 25.28 -14.57
N ILE A 29 -25.73 25.54 -15.84
CA ILE A 29 -25.18 24.82 -16.99
C ILE A 29 -24.18 25.73 -17.69
N ILE A 30 -22.91 25.33 -17.74
CA ILE A 30 -21.85 26.03 -18.45
C ILE A 30 -21.69 25.40 -19.84
N TYR A 31 -21.77 26.21 -20.88
CA TYR A 31 -21.57 25.76 -22.27
C TYR A 31 -20.38 26.45 -22.92
N GLY A 32 -19.72 25.72 -23.83
CA GLY A 32 -18.41 26.09 -24.36
C GLY A 32 -17.27 25.49 -23.52
N ASP A 33 -16.06 25.52 -24.08
CA ASP A 33 -14.88 24.93 -23.45
C ASP A 33 -14.25 25.92 -22.48
N LEU A 34 -13.94 25.45 -21.27
CA LEU A 34 -13.19 26.21 -20.27
C LEU A 34 -11.70 25.99 -20.52
N ASP A 35 -11.14 26.79 -21.43
CA ASP A 35 -9.77 26.64 -21.91
C ASP A 35 -8.88 27.80 -21.45
N LEU A 36 -7.99 27.52 -20.48
CA LEU A 36 -7.04 28.52 -19.99
C LEU A 36 -5.95 28.85 -21.01
N HIS A 37 -5.71 28.02 -22.05
CA HIS A 37 -4.71 28.32 -23.09
C HIS A 37 -5.01 29.63 -23.81
N ARG A 38 -6.30 29.99 -23.92
CA ARG A 38 -6.79 31.18 -24.61
C ARG A 38 -6.55 32.49 -23.84
N LEU A 39 -6.24 32.42 -22.55
CA LEU A 39 -6.06 33.60 -21.70
C LEU A 39 -4.60 34.06 -21.67
N ASP A 40 -4.37 35.37 -21.66
CA ASP A 40 -3.03 35.94 -21.46
C ASP A 40 -2.76 36.16 -19.97
N LEU A 41 -2.26 35.12 -19.30
CA LEU A 41 -2.00 35.11 -17.86
C LEU A 41 -0.50 35.07 -17.56
N PRO A 42 -0.03 35.72 -16.48
CA PRO A 42 1.36 35.65 -16.06
C PRO A 42 1.76 34.22 -15.73
N LEU A 43 3.01 33.86 -16.07
CA LEU A 43 3.57 32.53 -15.80
C LEU A 43 4.44 32.56 -14.53
N ASN A 44 4.43 31.46 -13.77
CA ASN A 44 5.39 31.25 -12.68
C ASN A 44 6.70 30.62 -13.19
N ASN A 45 7.66 30.41 -12.29
CA ASN A 45 8.98 29.82 -12.63
C ASN A 45 8.91 28.40 -13.21
N LYS A 46 7.81 27.68 -12.98
CA LYS A 46 7.55 26.34 -13.54
C LYS A 46 6.78 26.41 -14.88
N ARG A 47 6.64 27.60 -15.47
CA ARG A 47 5.86 27.89 -16.68
C ARG A 47 4.37 27.55 -16.55
N GLN A 48 3.82 27.66 -15.35
CA GLN A 48 2.38 27.50 -15.13
C GLN A 48 1.66 28.85 -15.17
N LYS A 49 0.48 28.94 -15.80
CA LYS A 49 -0.36 30.15 -15.77
C LYS A 49 -0.85 30.40 -14.34
N ILE A 50 -0.66 31.60 -13.82
CA ILE A 50 -1.08 31.96 -12.45
C ILE A 50 -2.53 32.42 -12.48
N ILE A 51 -3.39 31.71 -11.76
CA ILE A 51 -4.81 32.04 -11.59
C ILE A 51 -4.99 32.61 -10.20
N LYS A 52 -5.25 33.92 -10.14
CA LYS A 52 -5.50 34.64 -8.87
C LYS A 52 -6.94 34.51 -8.39
N SER A 53 -7.86 34.24 -9.30
CA SER A 53 -9.28 34.05 -8.99
C SER A 53 -9.48 32.80 -8.14
N SER A 54 -10.30 32.91 -7.10
CA SER A 54 -10.98 31.74 -6.53
C SER A 54 -12.00 31.23 -7.54
N ILE A 55 -12.08 29.91 -7.70
CA ILE A 55 -13.03 29.25 -8.59
C ILE A 55 -13.95 28.39 -7.75
N LYS A 56 -15.22 28.77 -7.68
CA LYS A 56 -16.31 28.00 -7.08
C LYS A 56 -17.38 27.79 -8.13
N ILE A 57 -17.50 26.56 -8.60
CA ILE A 57 -18.51 26.12 -9.56
C ILE A 57 -19.12 24.85 -8.97
N GLU A 58 -20.16 25.02 -8.16
CA GLU A 58 -20.75 23.95 -7.35
C GLU A 58 -22.07 23.47 -7.95
N TYR A 59 -22.40 22.18 -7.78
CA TYR A 59 -23.66 21.55 -8.22
C TYR A 59 -24.06 21.90 -9.66
N SER A 60 -23.08 22.09 -10.54
CA SER A 60 -23.26 22.62 -11.89
C SER A 60 -22.93 21.58 -12.95
N VAL A 61 -23.22 21.88 -14.22
CA VAL A 61 -22.92 20.99 -15.34
C VAL A 61 -22.06 21.72 -16.37
N ILE A 62 -20.84 21.24 -16.60
CA ILE A 62 -19.93 21.75 -17.63
C ILE A 62 -20.09 20.88 -18.89
N LYS A 63 -20.62 21.49 -19.96
CA LYS A 63 -20.92 20.83 -21.24
C LYS A 63 -19.73 20.76 -22.21
N GLY A 64 -18.74 21.62 -22.02
CA GLY A 64 -17.51 21.64 -22.81
C GLY A 64 -16.37 20.88 -22.16
N ASP A 65 -15.24 20.86 -22.85
CA ASP A 65 -13.97 20.36 -22.32
C ASP A 65 -13.36 21.38 -21.33
N VAL A 66 -12.63 20.90 -20.33
CA VAL A 66 -11.93 21.73 -19.34
C VAL A 66 -10.43 21.54 -19.51
N PHE A 67 -9.72 22.58 -19.95
CA PHE A 67 -8.27 22.59 -20.19
C PHE A 67 -7.59 23.53 -19.20
N PHE A 68 -7.38 23.00 -18.00
CA PHE A 68 -6.79 23.68 -16.84
C PHE A 68 -5.39 23.11 -16.53
N ASP A 69 -4.75 22.47 -17.51
CA ASP A 69 -3.40 21.95 -17.35
C ASP A 69 -2.35 23.06 -17.28
N HIS A 70 -1.22 22.75 -16.63
CA HIS A 70 -0.12 23.70 -16.38
C HIS A 70 -0.62 25.04 -15.78
N ALA A 71 -1.60 24.95 -14.88
CA ALA A 71 -2.17 26.07 -14.15
C ALA A 71 -1.63 26.14 -12.71
N CYS A 72 -1.52 27.32 -12.13
CA CYS A 72 -1.17 27.53 -10.73
C CYS A 72 -2.31 28.34 -10.08
N PHE A 73 -3.24 27.63 -9.45
CA PHE A 73 -4.37 28.21 -8.72
C PHE A 73 -3.89 28.74 -7.37
N SER A 74 -3.82 30.07 -7.26
CA SER A 74 -3.41 30.74 -6.02
C SER A 74 -4.52 30.82 -4.98
N GLY A 75 -5.77 30.63 -5.39
CA GLY A 75 -6.94 30.58 -4.49
C GLY A 75 -7.62 29.22 -4.52
N LEU A 76 -8.68 29.11 -3.71
CA LEU A 76 -9.54 27.93 -3.63
C LEU A 76 -10.07 27.52 -5.01
N VAL A 77 -10.08 26.21 -5.26
CA VAL A 77 -10.77 25.60 -6.40
C VAL A 77 -11.81 24.63 -5.86
N ASP A 78 -13.08 24.89 -6.16
CA ASP A 78 -14.22 24.12 -5.68
C ASP A 78 -15.15 23.78 -6.84
N PHE A 79 -15.24 22.49 -7.11
CA PHE A 79 -16.12 21.87 -8.09
C PHE A 79 -17.06 20.84 -7.45
N ASP A 80 -17.39 21.03 -6.17
CA ASP A 80 -18.23 20.09 -5.44
C ASP A 80 -19.60 19.93 -6.12
N GLY A 81 -20.04 18.67 -6.30
CA GLY A 81 -21.28 18.30 -6.98
C GLY A 81 -21.31 18.57 -8.48
N THR A 82 -20.23 19.06 -9.09
CA THR A 82 -20.22 19.45 -10.51
C THR A 82 -19.99 18.26 -11.46
N SER A 83 -20.75 18.25 -12.55
CA SER A 83 -20.66 17.24 -13.61
C SER A 83 -19.84 17.75 -14.79
N PHE A 84 -18.69 17.12 -15.03
CA PHE A 84 -17.85 17.30 -16.21
C PHE A 84 -18.28 16.29 -17.27
N THR A 85 -19.03 16.78 -18.27
CA THR A 85 -19.62 15.88 -19.28
C THR A 85 -18.65 15.45 -20.37
N LYS A 86 -17.51 16.14 -20.49
CA LYS A 86 -16.40 15.81 -21.41
C LYS A 86 -15.07 15.68 -20.65
N ALA A 87 -13.93 15.81 -21.34
CA ALA A 87 -12.62 15.66 -20.72
C ALA A 87 -12.33 16.82 -19.76
N ALA A 88 -11.71 16.51 -18.62
CA ALA A 88 -11.25 17.48 -17.64
C ALA A 88 -9.76 17.28 -17.40
N ASN A 89 -8.94 18.19 -17.91
CA ASN A 89 -7.49 18.14 -17.83
C ASN A 89 -6.98 19.19 -16.84
N PHE A 90 -6.42 18.72 -15.74
CA PHE A 90 -5.73 19.50 -14.70
C PHE A 90 -4.25 19.07 -14.60
N SER A 91 -3.71 18.38 -15.61
CA SER A 91 -2.36 17.82 -15.52
C SER A 91 -1.29 18.88 -15.34
N GLY A 92 -0.27 18.58 -14.53
CA GLY A 92 0.81 19.52 -14.23
C GLY A 92 0.35 20.81 -13.55
N SER A 93 -0.88 20.88 -13.03
CA SER A 93 -1.38 22.06 -12.30
C SER A 93 -0.95 22.06 -10.83
N GLY A 94 -1.00 23.21 -10.17
CA GLY A 94 -0.75 23.38 -8.75
C GLY A 94 -1.93 24.06 -8.08
N PHE A 95 -2.46 23.45 -7.02
CA PHE A 95 -3.50 23.98 -6.15
C PHE A 95 -2.84 24.42 -4.85
N MET A 96 -2.77 25.74 -4.62
CA MET A 96 -2.09 26.31 -3.45
C MET A 96 -2.96 26.34 -2.20
N GLU A 97 -4.27 26.31 -2.40
CA GLU A 97 -5.32 26.21 -1.37
C GLU A 97 -6.14 24.92 -1.62
N ASP A 98 -7.21 24.73 -0.85
CA ASP A 98 -8.03 23.51 -0.93
C ASP A 98 -8.61 23.30 -2.33
N ALA A 99 -8.62 22.04 -2.74
CA ALA A 99 -9.16 21.59 -4.02
C ALA A 99 -10.35 20.64 -3.77
N GLY A 100 -11.56 21.17 -3.93
CA GLY A 100 -12.84 20.48 -3.76
C GLY A 100 -13.34 19.89 -5.07
N PHE A 101 -13.61 18.59 -5.07
CA PHE A 101 -14.27 17.84 -6.13
C PHE A 101 -15.21 16.79 -5.51
N SER A 102 -15.74 17.05 -4.32
CA SER A 102 -16.61 16.12 -3.61
C SER A 102 -17.94 15.99 -4.34
N ASP A 103 -18.49 14.78 -4.47
CA ASP A 103 -19.66 14.48 -5.31
C ASP A 103 -19.53 14.83 -6.82
N ALA A 104 -18.36 15.28 -7.29
CA ALA A 104 -18.15 15.59 -8.69
C ALA A 104 -18.25 14.34 -9.58
N GLU A 105 -18.79 14.51 -10.78
CA GLU A 105 -18.93 13.42 -11.76
C GLU A 105 -18.11 13.73 -13.02
N PHE A 106 -17.17 12.84 -13.35
CA PHE A 106 -16.36 12.92 -14.55
C PHE A 106 -16.81 11.85 -15.54
N ALA A 107 -17.64 12.26 -16.50
CA ALA A 107 -18.12 11.37 -17.56
C ALA A 107 -17.02 11.07 -18.59
N GLY A 108 -16.17 12.06 -18.88
CA GLY A 108 -14.97 11.91 -19.70
C GLY A 108 -13.72 11.55 -18.89
N VAL A 109 -12.56 11.61 -19.55
CA VAL A 109 -11.26 11.38 -18.89
C VAL A 109 -10.95 12.52 -17.93
N ALA A 110 -10.63 12.17 -16.68
CA ALA A 110 -10.14 13.11 -15.68
C ALA A 110 -8.62 12.96 -15.51
N ASN A 111 -7.86 13.97 -15.93
CA ASN A 111 -6.40 13.92 -15.88
C ASN A 111 -5.85 14.91 -14.85
N PHE A 112 -5.38 14.39 -13.73
CA PHE A 112 -4.67 15.11 -12.67
C PHE A 112 -3.19 14.68 -12.60
N SER A 113 -2.65 14.06 -13.66
CA SER A 113 -1.27 13.59 -13.65
C SER A 113 -0.30 14.76 -13.44
N ARG A 114 0.73 14.57 -12.61
CA ARG A 114 1.69 15.61 -12.21
C ARG A 114 1.10 16.83 -11.50
N ALA A 115 -0.18 16.80 -11.11
CA ALA A 115 -0.77 17.87 -10.33
C ALA A 115 -0.17 17.91 -8.91
N SER A 116 -0.10 19.08 -8.31
CA SER A 116 0.39 19.28 -6.94
C SER A 116 -0.71 19.90 -6.10
N PHE A 117 -1.08 19.25 -5.00
CA PHE A 117 -2.04 19.74 -4.03
C PHE A 117 -1.28 20.15 -2.76
N ALA A 118 -1.22 21.45 -2.48
CA ALA A 118 -0.47 22.00 -1.36
C ALA A 118 -1.20 21.80 -0.01
N THR A 119 -2.53 21.70 -0.04
CA THR A 119 -3.38 21.48 1.12
C THR A 119 -4.31 20.28 0.88
N GLU A 120 -5.60 20.37 1.23
CA GLU A 120 -6.55 19.27 1.11
C GLU A 120 -6.98 19.05 -0.35
N ALA A 121 -6.95 17.77 -0.78
CA ALA A 121 -7.50 17.33 -2.06
C ALA A 121 -8.71 16.43 -1.80
N ASN A 122 -9.92 16.99 -1.95
CA ASN A 122 -11.14 16.30 -1.60
C ASN A 122 -11.90 15.76 -2.82
N PHE A 123 -11.83 14.45 -3.04
CA PHE A 123 -12.57 13.72 -4.07
C PHE A 123 -13.58 12.74 -3.46
N SER A 124 -14.05 13.04 -2.24
CA SER A 124 -15.03 12.19 -1.55
C SER A 124 -16.32 12.07 -2.36
N ARG A 125 -16.89 10.87 -2.49
CA ARG A 125 -18.11 10.57 -3.27
C ARG A 125 -18.02 10.89 -4.77
N ALA A 126 -16.87 11.35 -5.26
CA ALA A 126 -16.66 11.62 -6.68
C ALA A 126 -16.79 10.35 -7.51
N ARG A 127 -17.17 10.53 -8.77
CA ARG A 127 -17.37 9.45 -9.74
C ARG A 127 -16.49 9.66 -10.94
N PHE A 128 -15.75 8.62 -11.29
CA PHE A 128 -14.86 8.63 -12.44
C PHE A 128 -15.07 7.35 -13.26
N ASN A 129 -15.07 7.49 -14.58
CA ASN A 129 -14.77 6.36 -15.45
C ASN A 129 -13.27 6.07 -15.33
N ASP A 130 -12.43 6.91 -15.93
CA ASP A 130 -10.98 6.82 -15.81
C ASP A 130 -10.40 8.10 -15.19
N ALA A 131 -9.54 7.93 -14.18
CA ALA A 131 -8.85 9.02 -13.51
C ALA A 131 -7.34 8.75 -13.44
N ASP A 132 -6.54 9.73 -13.87
CA ASP A 132 -5.08 9.66 -13.81
C ASP A 132 -4.53 10.67 -12.80
N PHE A 133 -3.95 10.17 -11.70
CA PHE A 133 -3.20 10.92 -10.70
C PHE A 133 -1.72 10.51 -10.70
N GLY A 134 -1.23 9.97 -11.82
CA GLY A 134 0.15 9.54 -11.96
C GLY A 134 1.13 10.70 -11.75
N ARG A 135 2.15 10.50 -10.91
CA ARG A 135 3.10 11.55 -10.50
C ARG A 135 2.46 12.76 -9.82
N ALA A 136 1.20 12.69 -9.42
CA ALA A 136 0.59 13.73 -8.62
C ALA A 136 1.24 13.75 -7.23
N ARG A 137 1.25 14.93 -6.59
CA ARG A 137 1.84 15.14 -5.27
C ARG A 137 0.80 15.71 -4.33
N PHE A 138 0.62 15.07 -3.17
CA PHE A 138 -0.34 15.48 -2.14
C PHE A 138 0.41 15.84 -0.87
N GLU A 139 0.53 17.12 -0.55
CA GLU A 139 1.28 17.57 0.64
C GLU A 139 0.51 17.30 1.95
N ARG A 140 -0.82 17.18 1.90
CA ARG A 140 -1.70 16.89 3.05
C ARG A 140 -2.59 15.69 2.77
N ASN A 141 -3.91 15.82 2.93
CA ASN A 141 -4.80 14.67 2.79
C ASN A 141 -5.36 14.54 1.38
N PHE A 142 -5.42 13.29 0.91
CA PHE A 142 -6.10 12.89 -0.31
C PHE A 142 -7.33 12.05 0.05
N HIS A 143 -8.52 12.61 -0.16
CA HIS A 143 -9.78 11.97 0.22
C HIS A 143 -10.46 11.33 -0.99
N LEU A 144 -10.68 10.02 -0.94
CA LEU A 144 -11.48 9.24 -1.89
C LEU A 144 -12.62 8.49 -1.17
N VAL A 145 -13.04 9.01 -0.01
CA VAL A 145 -14.06 8.38 0.83
C VAL A 145 -15.36 8.26 0.04
N ASN A 146 -15.93 7.06 -0.05
CA ASN A 146 -17.14 6.75 -0.83
C ASN A 146 -17.04 7.04 -2.34
N ALA A 147 -15.86 7.35 -2.87
CA ALA A 147 -15.68 7.58 -4.30
C ALA A 147 -15.87 6.28 -5.10
N LYS A 148 -16.28 6.42 -6.36
CA LYS A 148 -16.49 5.29 -7.28
C LYS A 148 -15.69 5.51 -8.55
N VAL A 149 -14.79 4.59 -8.86
CA VAL A 149 -13.88 4.75 -10.00
C VAL A 149 -13.78 3.45 -10.78
N TYR A 150 -13.88 3.47 -12.11
CA TYR A 150 -13.57 2.25 -12.87
C TYR A 150 -12.06 2.00 -12.88
N THR A 151 -11.26 2.93 -13.41
CA THR A 151 -9.78 2.87 -13.32
C THR A 151 -9.21 4.11 -12.67
N LEU A 152 -8.41 3.94 -11.60
CA LEU A 152 -7.64 5.02 -10.98
C LEU A 152 -6.15 4.71 -11.07
N LYS A 153 -5.34 5.64 -11.57
CA LYS A 153 -3.88 5.52 -11.62
C LYS A 153 -3.22 6.44 -10.59
N LEU A 154 -2.41 5.87 -9.72
CA LEU A 154 -1.52 6.57 -8.77
C LEU A 154 -0.06 6.17 -9.01
N SER A 155 0.29 5.85 -10.25
CA SER A 155 1.65 5.45 -10.61
C SER A 155 2.63 6.58 -10.31
N ASP A 156 3.63 6.32 -9.48
CA ASP A 156 4.61 7.30 -9.02
C ASP A 156 4.01 8.52 -8.29
N ALA A 157 2.77 8.42 -7.77
CA ALA A 157 2.21 9.46 -6.94
C ALA A 157 3.03 9.61 -5.65
N VAL A 158 3.19 10.86 -5.19
CA VAL A 158 4.07 11.20 -4.08
C VAL A 158 3.27 11.69 -2.89
N PHE A 159 3.52 11.05 -1.76
CA PHE A 159 2.91 11.33 -0.46
C PHE A 159 4.05 11.62 0.53
N PRO A 160 4.30 12.88 0.89
CA PRO A 160 5.34 13.25 1.87
C PRO A 160 4.94 12.88 3.29
N ASP A 161 5.90 12.91 4.23
CA ASP A 161 5.62 12.68 5.64
C ASP A 161 4.54 13.65 6.16
N GLY A 162 3.55 13.10 6.86
CA GLY A 162 2.40 13.86 7.36
C GLY A 162 1.19 13.92 6.40
N SER A 163 1.31 13.40 5.17
CA SER A 163 0.17 13.20 4.28
C SER A 163 -0.61 11.92 4.62
N ALA A 164 -1.91 11.91 4.32
CA ALA A 164 -2.79 10.78 4.55
C ALA A 164 -3.74 10.52 3.38
N ILE A 165 -4.07 9.25 3.14
CA ILE A 165 -4.98 8.82 2.08
C ILE A 165 -6.22 8.18 2.70
N HIS A 166 -7.37 8.82 2.51
CA HIS A 166 -8.63 8.35 3.07
C HIS A 166 -9.43 7.56 2.03
N LEU A 167 -9.44 6.23 2.17
CA LEU A 167 -10.06 5.29 1.22
C LEU A 167 -11.30 4.57 1.78
N LYS A 168 -11.92 5.09 2.85
CA LYS A 168 -13.08 4.44 3.47
C LYS A 168 -14.22 4.32 2.45
N ASP A 169 -14.74 3.11 2.28
CA ASP A 169 -15.81 2.78 1.33
C ASP A 169 -15.52 3.22 -0.14
N PHE A 170 -14.23 3.37 -0.48
CA PHE A 170 -13.77 3.60 -1.83
C PHE A 170 -14.01 2.36 -2.69
N ASN A 171 -14.76 2.51 -3.78
CA ASN A 171 -15.09 1.43 -4.69
C ASN A 171 -14.37 1.64 -6.02
N PHE A 172 -13.58 0.64 -6.43
CA PHE A 172 -12.88 0.68 -7.69
C PHE A 172 -12.83 -0.69 -8.37
N ASN A 173 -12.77 -0.70 -9.71
CA ASN A 173 -12.51 -1.92 -10.47
C ASN A 173 -11.01 -2.18 -10.64
N ARG A 174 -10.23 -1.12 -10.93
CA ARG A 174 -8.78 -1.20 -11.09
C ARG A 174 -8.07 0.00 -10.46
N LEU A 175 -7.19 -0.25 -9.49
CA LEU A 175 -6.35 0.77 -8.86
C LEU A 175 -4.86 0.50 -9.16
N VAL A 176 -4.27 1.27 -10.07
CA VAL A 176 -2.86 1.09 -10.45
C VAL A 176 -1.97 1.90 -9.49
N VAL A 177 -1.38 1.22 -8.53
CA VAL A 177 -0.50 1.81 -7.49
C VAL A 177 0.54 0.78 -7.04
N ARG A 178 1.59 1.22 -6.34
CA ARG A 178 2.54 0.35 -5.64
C ARG A 178 2.34 0.45 -4.14
N TRP A 179 2.45 -0.65 -3.41
CA TRP A 179 2.21 -0.67 -1.97
C TRP A 179 3.19 0.24 -1.23
N ASN A 180 4.46 0.21 -1.61
CA ASN A 180 5.50 1.05 -1.02
C ASN A 180 5.24 2.55 -1.13
N SER A 181 4.44 3.00 -2.09
CA SER A 181 4.08 4.43 -2.25
C SER A 181 2.99 4.89 -1.29
N ILE A 182 2.19 3.98 -0.73
CA ILE A 182 0.98 4.33 0.03
C ILE A 182 0.92 3.73 1.44
N ARG A 183 1.75 2.72 1.74
CA ARG A 183 1.67 1.90 2.96
C ARG A 183 1.72 2.69 4.27
N ASP A 184 2.44 3.81 4.29
CA ASP A 184 2.68 4.63 5.48
C ASP A 184 1.67 5.80 5.59
N HIS A 185 0.81 5.95 4.57
CA HIS A 185 -0.16 7.05 4.45
C HIS A 185 -1.62 6.60 4.58
N ILE A 186 -1.88 5.30 4.64
CA ILE A 186 -3.24 4.77 4.77
C ILE A 186 -3.55 4.44 6.22
N PRO A 187 -4.56 5.09 6.85
CA PRO A 187 -4.98 4.71 8.19
C PRO A 187 -5.56 3.30 8.20
N TYR A 188 -5.28 2.54 9.26
CA TYR A 188 -5.78 1.16 9.38
C TYR A 188 -7.29 1.08 9.21
N ASN A 189 -7.71 0.33 8.19
CA ASN A 189 -9.07 -0.12 8.02
C ASN A 189 -9.06 -1.50 7.36
N GLY A 190 -9.61 -2.50 8.04
CA GLY A 190 -9.55 -3.88 7.57
C GLY A 190 -10.19 -4.11 6.21
N SER A 191 -11.27 -3.40 5.86
CA SER A 191 -11.89 -3.54 4.53
C SER A 191 -11.02 -2.94 3.43
N VAL A 192 -10.42 -1.77 3.70
CA VAL A 192 -9.51 -1.09 2.77
C VAL A 192 -8.31 -1.98 2.43
N TYR A 193 -7.62 -2.51 3.44
CA TYR A 193 -6.47 -3.39 3.23
C TYR A 193 -6.85 -4.65 2.43
N LEU A 194 -7.96 -5.31 2.76
CA LEU A 194 -8.39 -6.52 2.04
C LEU A 194 -8.87 -6.23 0.61
N ASN A 195 -9.38 -5.02 0.34
CA ASN A 195 -9.67 -4.58 -1.03
C ASN A 195 -8.37 -4.36 -1.82
N LEU A 196 -7.36 -3.72 -1.22
CA LEU A 196 -6.06 -3.50 -1.85
C LEU A 196 -5.31 -4.81 -2.13
N VAL A 197 -5.31 -5.77 -1.19
CA VAL A 197 -4.75 -7.12 -1.42
C VAL A 197 -5.39 -7.80 -2.64
N ARG A 198 -6.73 -7.72 -2.77
CA ARG A 198 -7.43 -8.28 -3.94
C ARG A 198 -7.06 -7.55 -5.23
N ASN A 199 -6.95 -6.23 -5.18
CA ASN A 199 -6.50 -5.43 -6.32
C ASN A 199 -5.11 -5.82 -6.78
N PHE A 200 -4.13 -5.86 -5.88
CA PHE A 200 -2.75 -6.26 -6.21
C PHE A 200 -2.69 -7.65 -6.84
N ARG A 201 -3.48 -8.60 -6.31
CA ARG A 201 -3.61 -9.93 -6.92
C ARG A 201 -4.16 -9.88 -8.35
N ASN A 202 -5.24 -9.12 -8.58
CA ASN A 202 -5.85 -8.97 -9.90
C ASN A 202 -4.93 -8.26 -10.90
N LEU A 203 -3.95 -7.51 -10.40
CA LEU A 203 -2.91 -6.82 -11.18
C LEU A 203 -1.63 -7.64 -11.34
N GLU A 204 -1.57 -8.87 -10.82
CA GLU A 204 -0.37 -9.71 -10.78
C GLU A 204 0.82 -9.04 -10.04
N GLN A 205 0.52 -8.13 -9.12
CA GLN A 205 1.50 -7.45 -8.26
C GLN A 205 1.67 -8.23 -6.94
N PHE A 206 2.22 -9.45 -7.04
CA PHE A 206 2.28 -10.39 -5.90
C PHE A 206 3.14 -9.90 -4.72
N GLU A 207 4.23 -9.19 -4.97
CA GLU A 207 5.06 -8.61 -3.91
C GLU A 207 4.29 -7.55 -3.11
N ASP A 208 3.62 -6.62 -3.81
CA ASP A 208 2.77 -5.59 -3.19
C ASP A 208 1.60 -6.22 -2.43
N GLN A 209 1.01 -7.30 -2.96
CA GLN A 209 -0.04 -8.07 -2.30
C GLN A 209 0.42 -8.63 -0.95
N ASP A 210 1.60 -9.25 -0.92
CA ASP A 210 2.14 -9.91 0.26
C ASP A 210 2.54 -8.90 1.34
N GLU A 211 3.18 -7.80 0.97
CA GLU A 211 3.53 -6.73 1.91
C GLU A 211 2.29 -6.04 2.49
N CYS A 212 1.27 -5.78 1.66
CA CYS A 212 0.00 -5.24 2.12
C CYS A 212 -0.70 -6.18 3.11
N TYR A 213 -0.77 -7.47 2.79
CA TYR A 213 -1.35 -8.48 3.67
C TYR A 213 -0.57 -8.63 4.98
N TYR A 214 0.76 -8.61 4.91
CA TYR A 214 1.63 -8.70 6.07
C TYR A 214 1.43 -7.52 7.03
N GLN A 215 1.39 -6.29 6.52
CA GLN A 215 1.11 -5.10 7.32
C GLN A 215 -0.29 -5.13 7.94
N TYR A 216 -1.32 -5.52 7.16
CA TYR A 216 -2.67 -5.72 7.68
C TYR A 216 -2.69 -6.64 8.90
N ARG A 217 -2.03 -7.81 8.81
CA ARG A 217 -1.99 -8.79 9.89
C ARG A 217 -1.25 -8.25 11.12
N LYS A 218 -0.14 -7.54 10.92
CA LYS A 218 0.64 -6.91 11.99
C LYS A 218 -0.16 -5.85 12.74
N GLU A 219 -0.85 -4.96 12.03
CA GLU A 219 -1.67 -3.90 12.64
C GLU A 219 -2.92 -4.46 13.33
N LYS A 220 -3.56 -5.47 12.74
CA LYS A 220 -4.68 -6.18 13.38
C LYS A 220 -4.27 -6.82 14.70
N GLN A 221 -3.06 -7.39 14.76
CA GLN A 221 -2.51 -8.00 15.96
C GLN A 221 -2.27 -6.96 17.06
N ALA A 222 -1.65 -5.82 16.72
CA ALA A 222 -1.37 -4.74 17.68
C ALA A 222 -2.65 -4.26 18.40
N ARG A 223 -3.80 -4.39 17.75
CA ARG A 223 -5.12 -3.98 18.25
C ARG A 223 -5.93 -5.10 18.93
N SER A 224 -5.48 -6.36 18.88
CA SER A 224 -6.21 -7.47 19.51
C SER A 224 -5.93 -7.55 21.01
N HIS A 225 -6.96 -7.70 21.84
CA HIS A 225 -6.87 -7.78 23.31
C HIS A 225 -6.85 -9.21 23.89
N ARG A 226 -7.12 -10.25 23.08
CA ARG A 226 -7.25 -11.62 23.57
C ARG A 226 -5.90 -12.35 23.64
N SER A 227 -5.53 -12.84 24.83
CA SER A 227 -4.21 -13.46 25.09
C SER A 227 -3.91 -14.70 24.24
N PHE A 228 -4.87 -15.61 24.07
CA PHE A 228 -4.66 -16.85 23.30
C PHE A 228 -4.47 -16.60 21.80
N GLN A 229 -5.23 -15.65 21.23
CA GLN A 229 -5.08 -15.25 19.82
C GLN A 229 -3.72 -14.62 19.56
N ARG A 230 -3.22 -13.79 20.49
CA ARG A 230 -1.87 -13.19 20.38
C ARG A 230 -0.77 -14.23 20.33
N LEU A 231 -0.87 -15.33 21.09
CA LEU A 231 0.13 -16.41 21.07
C LEU A 231 0.19 -17.06 19.68
N PHE A 232 -0.96 -17.49 19.14
CA PHE A 232 -1.01 -18.10 17.82
C PHE A 232 -0.55 -17.13 16.71
N ASP A 233 -0.93 -15.86 16.80
CA ASP A 233 -0.50 -14.85 15.83
C ASP A 233 1.01 -14.57 15.91
N ARG A 234 1.61 -14.57 17.11
CA ARG A 234 3.07 -14.46 17.28
C ARG A 234 3.79 -15.66 16.70
N LEU A 235 3.28 -16.87 16.94
CA LEU A 235 3.83 -18.09 16.36
C LEU A 235 3.77 -18.01 14.82
N ALA A 236 2.63 -17.66 14.22
CA ALA A 236 2.50 -17.49 12.78
C ALA A 236 3.43 -16.39 12.21
N TRP A 237 3.63 -15.29 12.96
CA TRP A 237 4.56 -14.23 12.57
C TRP A 237 6.02 -14.69 12.57
N ILE A 238 6.48 -15.29 13.66
CA ILE A 238 7.89 -15.73 13.82
C ILE A 238 8.20 -16.88 12.86
N SER A 239 7.27 -17.83 12.69
CA SER A 239 7.49 -19.05 11.93
C SER A 239 7.43 -18.86 10.42
N CYS A 240 6.48 -18.08 9.89
CA CYS A 240 6.28 -17.97 8.44
C CYS A 240 5.87 -16.57 7.96
N GLY A 241 5.95 -15.55 8.82
CA GLY A 241 5.52 -14.20 8.51
C GLY A 241 4.06 -14.14 8.05
N TYR A 242 3.16 -14.83 8.77
CA TYR A 242 1.75 -15.02 8.40
C TYR A 242 1.52 -15.77 7.09
N GLY A 243 2.50 -16.59 6.70
CA GLY A 243 2.42 -17.48 5.54
C GLY A 243 2.74 -16.82 4.21
N VAL A 244 3.40 -15.66 4.24
CA VAL A 244 3.86 -14.93 3.03
C VAL A 244 5.38 -14.77 2.98
N ARG A 245 6.12 -15.16 4.03
CA ARG A 245 7.59 -15.04 4.09
C ARG A 245 8.26 -16.37 4.46
N PRO A 246 8.62 -17.23 3.49
CA PRO A 246 9.31 -18.49 3.74
C PRO A 246 10.68 -18.31 4.42
N SER A 247 11.32 -17.15 4.24
CA SER A 247 12.58 -16.79 4.89
C SER A 247 12.50 -16.82 6.42
N HIS A 248 11.34 -16.50 7.01
CA HIS A 248 11.13 -16.61 8.46
C HIS A 248 11.30 -18.06 8.94
N THR A 249 10.79 -19.02 8.15
CA THR A 249 10.87 -20.44 8.51
C THR A 249 12.31 -20.94 8.45
N ILE A 250 13.08 -20.52 7.45
CA ILE A 250 14.51 -20.84 7.33
C ILE A 250 15.30 -20.26 8.51
N LEU A 251 15.11 -18.97 8.82
CA LEU A 251 15.82 -18.31 9.91
C LEU A 251 15.46 -18.90 11.28
N LEU A 252 14.17 -19.22 11.51
CA LEU A 252 13.74 -19.88 12.74
C LEU A 252 14.33 -21.29 12.87
N SER A 253 14.37 -22.05 11.77
CA SER A 253 14.99 -23.38 11.74
C SER A 253 16.47 -23.31 12.11
N LEU A 254 17.21 -22.37 11.52
CA LEU A 254 18.62 -22.14 11.85
C LEU A 254 18.81 -21.73 13.31
N ALA A 255 17.97 -20.83 13.82
CA ALA A 255 18.03 -20.40 15.21
C ALA A 255 17.76 -21.55 16.20
N ILE A 256 16.83 -22.44 15.89
CA ILE A 256 16.55 -23.64 16.71
C ILE A 256 17.74 -24.60 16.66
N ILE A 257 18.29 -24.88 15.48
CA ILE A 257 19.49 -25.73 15.36
C ILE A 257 20.64 -25.16 16.21
N LEU A 258 20.92 -23.86 16.12
CA LEU A 258 21.97 -23.22 16.91
C LEU A 258 21.68 -23.26 18.42
N LEU A 259 20.41 -23.14 18.83
CA LEU A 259 20.01 -23.27 20.24
C LEU A 259 20.28 -24.68 20.77
N PHE A 260 19.83 -25.72 20.06
CA PHE A 260 20.04 -27.12 20.46
C PHE A 260 21.52 -27.51 20.39
N THR A 261 22.25 -27.00 19.41
CA THR A 261 23.73 -27.09 19.36
C THR A 261 24.36 -26.61 20.66
N GLY A 262 23.96 -25.42 21.14
CA GLY A 262 24.45 -24.86 22.40
C GLY A 262 24.06 -25.68 23.62
N ILE A 263 22.82 -26.19 23.67
CA ILE A 263 22.32 -27.03 24.76
C ILE A 263 23.09 -28.35 24.83
N PHE A 264 23.26 -29.05 23.72
CA PHE A 264 23.96 -30.33 23.68
C PHE A 264 25.44 -30.19 23.98
N TRP A 265 26.09 -29.14 23.47
CA TRP A 265 27.49 -28.88 23.75
C TRP A 265 27.73 -28.49 25.21
N ALA A 266 26.98 -27.51 25.75
CA ALA A 266 27.15 -27.05 27.13
C ALA A 266 26.72 -28.09 28.17
N GLY A 267 25.75 -28.94 27.82
CA GLY A 267 25.29 -30.04 28.65
C GLY A 267 26.16 -31.29 28.60
N ASN A 268 27.24 -31.30 27.80
CA ASN A 268 28.03 -32.49 27.49
C ASN A 268 27.15 -33.69 27.07
N ALA A 269 26.10 -33.43 26.30
CA ALA A 269 25.02 -34.40 26.04
C ALA A 269 25.37 -35.49 25.01
N LEU A 270 26.56 -35.42 24.40
CA LEU A 270 26.96 -36.27 23.28
C LEU A 270 28.13 -37.16 23.67
N GLN A 271 28.05 -38.42 23.29
CA GLN A 271 29.12 -39.39 23.43
C GLN A 271 29.53 -39.88 22.03
N PRO A 272 30.84 -39.87 21.68
CA PRO A 272 31.30 -40.53 20.46
C PRO A 272 30.97 -42.02 20.51
N ASP A 273 30.43 -42.55 19.42
CA ASP A 273 30.20 -43.99 19.31
C ASP A 273 31.57 -44.70 19.26
N GLU A 274 31.79 -45.71 20.08
CA GLU A 274 33.03 -46.50 20.07
C GLU A 274 33.21 -47.12 18.68
N LYS A 275 34.22 -46.67 17.94
CA LYS A 275 34.71 -47.39 16.76
C LYS A 275 35.70 -48.43 17.24
N GLU A 276 35.49 -49.69 16.86
CA GLU A 276 36.51 -50.73 16.97
C GLU A 276 37.80 -50.24 16.27
N GLY A 277 38.85 -49.96 17.05
CA GLY A 277 40.22 -49.91 16.57
C GLY A 277 40.92 -48.56 16.39
N GLN A 278 40.64 -47.51 17.17
CA GLN A 278 41.57 -46.36 17.26
C GLN A 278 41.86 -45.93 18.70
N ASP A 279 43.17 -45.92 18.99
CA ASP A 279 43.83 -45.52 20.22
C ASP A 279 43.49 -44.09 20.67
N GLU A 280 43.57 -43.95 21.99
CA GLU A 280 43.49 -42.76 22.82
C GLU A 280 44.13 -41.50 22.22
N LEU A 281 43.30 -40.57 21.76
CA LEU A 281 43.46 -39.13 22.03
C LEU A 281 42.07 -38.50 21.90
N GLY A 282 41.34 -38.47 23.01
CA GLY A 282 39.97 -37.97 23.09
C GLY A 282 39.92 -36.47 22.85
N ASP A 283 39.80 -36.05 21.60
CA ASP A 283 39.34 -34.71 21.29
C ASP A 283 37.87 -34.64 21.74
N GLY A 284 37.62 -33.93 22.85
CA GLY A 284 36.29 -33.79 23.42
C GLY A 284 35.29 -33.31 22.38
N VAL A 285 34.01 -33.60 22.59
CA VAL A 285 32.95 -33.19 21.65
C VAL A 285 33.04 -31.69 21.38
N THR A 286 33.37 -31.34 20.14
CA THR A 286 33.50 -29.95 19.73
C THR A 286 32.12 -29.33 19.44
N LEU A 287 32.06 -28.00 19.41
CA LEU A 287 30.85 -27.27 19.03
C LEU A 287 30.38 -27.65 17.61
N ASN A 288 31.31 -27.92 16.69
CA ASN A 288 30.99 -28.36 15.33
C ASN A 288 30.32 -29.74 15.32
N ASN A 289 30.75 -30.65 16.20
CA ASN A 289 30.12 -31.97 16.34
C ASN A 289 28.68 -31.84 16.85
N ALA A 290 28.45 -30.98 17.85
CA ALA A 290 27.11 -30.69 18.35
C ALA A 290 26.23 -30.02 17.29
N PHE A 291 26.79 -29.12 16.47
CA PHE A 291 26.07 -28.50 15.36
C PHE A 291 25.66 -29.51 14.29
N TYR A 292 26.57 -30.41 13.92
CA TYR A 292 26.29 -31.51 13.01
C TYR A 292 25.18 -32.43 13.54
N PHE A 293 25.27 -32.81 14.82
CA PHE A 293 24.28 -33.65 15.49
C PHE A 293 22.89 -33.02 15.47
N SER A 294 22.77 -31.77 15.95
CA SER A 294 21.52 -31.00 15.97
C SER A 294 20.94 -30.82 14.56
N SER A 295 21.79 -30.51 13.57
CA SER A 295 21.35 -30.38 12.17
C SER A 295 20.75 -31.66 11.62
N MET A 296 21.37 -32.82 11.87
CA MET A 296 20.85 -34.12 11.43
C MET A 296 19.54 -34.47 12.16
N GLN A 297 19.51 -34.27 13.47
CA GLN A 297 18.34 -34.55 14.30
C GLN A 297 17.12 -33.70 13.87
N PHE A 298 17.33 -32.40 13.65
CA PHE A 298 16.31 -31.49 13.14
C PHE A 298 15.76 -31.92 11.78
N LEU A 299 16.61 -32.44 10.89
CA LEU A 299 16.19 -32.98 9.59
C LEU A 299 15.54 -34.38 9.69
N GLY A 300 15.41 -34.93 10.89
CA GLY A 300 14.88 -36.28 11.13
C GLY A 300 15.79 -37.39 10.62
N LYS A 301 17.09 -37.11 10.45
CA LYS A 301 18.11 -38.10 10.10
C LYS A 301 18.87 -38.52 11.35
N THR A 302 19.18 -39.80 11.45
CA THR A 302 20.01 -40.33 12.54
C THR A 302 21.44 -39.78 12.40
N PRO A 303 21.97 -39.04 13.40
CA PRO A 303 23.36 -38.62 13.41
C PRO A 303 24.30 -39.83 13.40
N GLN A 304 25.42 -39.72 12.69
CA GLN A 304 26.43 -40.79 12.66
C GLN A 304 27.59 -40.44 13.60
N ASN A 305 28.16 -41.47 14.23
CA ASN A 305 29.35 -41.41 15.11
C ASN A 305 29.11 -40.78 16.50
N PHE A 306 27.88 -40.43 16.85
CA PHE A 306 27.56 -39.85 18.15
C PHE A 306 26.21 -40.36 18.64
N SER A 307 26.17 -40.78 19.90
CA SER A 307 24.97 -41.12 20.65
C SER A 307 24.65 -40.04 21.68
N ILE A 308 23.36 -39.95 22.03
CA ILE A 308 22.88 -39.03 23.07
C ILE A 308 23.02 -39.70 24.44
N ILE A 309 23.48 -38.96 25.44
CA ILE A 309 23.56 -39.43 26.82
C ILE A 309 22.16 -39.52 27.44
N GLU A 310 21.97 -40.51 28.32
CA GLU A 310 20.72 -40.73 29.05
C GLU A 310 20.28 -39.45 29.77
N GLY A 311 18.99 -39.10 29.65
CA GLY A 311 18.41 -37.87 30.19
C GLY A 311 18.24 -36.72 29.17
N PHE A 312 18.95 -36.74 28.03
CA PHE A 312 18.76 -35.75 26.96
C PHE A 312 17.84 -36.24 25.81
N GLU A 313 17.37 -37.48 25.86
CA GLU A 313 16.52 -38.10 24.83
C GLU A 313 15.24 -37.29 24.53
N PHE A 314 14.61 -36.71 25.54
CA PHE A 314 13.42 -35.89 25.34
C PHE A 314 13.70 -34.66 24.46
N LEU A 315 14.90 -34.07 24.55
CA LEU A 315 15.29 -32.91 23.75
C LEU A 315 15.45 -33.28 22.27
N THR A 316 15.98 -34.46 21.95
CA THR A 316 16.12 -34.91 20.56
C THR A 316 14.74 -35.18 19.93
N VAL A 317 13.80 -35.75 20.70
CA VAL A 317 12.41 -35.92 20.25
C VAL A 317 11.75 -34.56 19.97
N MET A 318 11.90 -33.59 20.88
CA MET A 318 11.35 -32.24 20.68
C MET A 318 11.95 -31.53 19.46
N GLU A 319 13.28 -31.60 19.29
CA GLU A 319 13.97 -31.00 18.13
C GLU A 319 13.49 -31.60 16.82
N THR A 320 13.34 -32.93 16.76
CA THR A 320 12.87 -33.64 15.56
C THR A 320 11.44 -33.24 15.20
N LEU A 321 10.55 -33.18 16.20
CA LEU A 321 9.15 -32.75 15.99
C LEU A 321 9.07 -31.31 15.48
N LEU A 322 9.88 -30.41 16.05
CA LEU A 322 9.97 -29.02 15.58
C LEU A 322 10.50 -28.94 14.15
N GLY A 323 11.51 -29.75 13.82
CA GLY A 323 12.07 -29.83 12.47
C GLY A 323 11.06 -30.25 11.41
N TRP A 324 10.29 -31.31 11.67
CA TRP A 324 9.23 -31.75 10.77
C TRP A 324 8.13 -30.71 10.60
N LEU A 325 7.70 -30.07 11.70
CA LEU A 325 6.68 -29.02 11.65
C LEU A 325 7.16 -27.82 10.82
N LEU A 326 8.40 -27.37 11.02
CA LEU A 326 8.96 -26.24 10.29
C LEU A 326 9.25 -26.57 8.83
N MET A 327 9.68 -27.80 8.52
CA MET A 327 9.84 -28.24 7.13
C MET A 327 8.49 -28.28 6.39
N ALA A 328 7.45 -28.84 7.03
CA ALA A 328 6.10 -28.82 6.47
C ALA A 328 5.59 -27.38 6.25
N LEU A 329 5.80 -26.51 7.24
CA LEU A 329 5.43 -25.10 7.13
C LEU A 329 6.21 -24.39 6.02
N PHE A 330 7.51 -24.64 5.88
CA PHE A 330 8.35 -24.09 4.82
C PHE A 330 7.81 -24.51 3.45
N LEU A 331 7.52 -25.79 3.23
CA LEU A 331 6.97 -26.28 1.98
C LEU A 331 5.61 -25.67 1.67
N VAL A 332 4.70 -25.57 2.64
CA VAL A 332 3.38 -24.94 2.45
C VAL A 332 3.52 -23.48 2.09
N THR A 333 4.40 -22.75 2.76
CA THR A 333 4.58 -21.30 2.56
C THR A 333 5.28 -21.01 1.24
N LEU A 334 6.31 -21.79 0.89
CA LEU A 334 7.00 -21.71 -0.40
C LEU A 334 6.05 -22.07 -1.55
N SER A 335 5.32 -23.17 -1.45
CA SER A 335 4.33 -23.58 -2.45
C SER A 335 3.28 -22.49 -2.62
N ARG A 336 2.78 -21.92 -1.52
CA ARG A 336 1.83 -20.82 -1.58
C ARG A 336 2.44 -19.64 -2.30
N VAL A 337 3.68 -19.24 -2.07
CA VAL A 337 4.34 -18.10 -2.73
C VAL A 337 4.64 -18.36 -4.22
N MET A 338 5.05 -19.58 -4.57
CA MET A 338 5.47 -19.92 -5.94
C MET A 338 4.30 -20.26 -6.89
N LEU A 339 3.19 -20.80 -6.39
CA LEU A 339 2.08 -21.30 -7.21
C LEU A 339 0.93 -20.28 -7.41
N ARG A 340 1.20 -18.97 -7.29
CA ARG A 340 0.16 -17.92 -7.29
C ARG A 340 -0.20 -17.39 -8.66
#